data_AF-A0A6L4AIU6-F1
#
_entry.id   AF-A0A6L4AIU6-F1
#
_cell.length_a   1.000
_cell.length_b   1.000
_cell.length_c   1.000
_cell.angle_alpha   90.00
_cell.angle_beta   90.00
_cell.angle_gamma   90.00
#
_symmetry.space_group_name_H-M   'P 1'
#
loop_
_entity.id
_entity.type
_entity.pdbx_description
1 polymer ?
#
loop_
_entity_poly.entity_id
_entity_poly.type
_entity_poly.pdbx_seq_one_letter_code
_entity_poly.pdbx_strand_id
1 'polypeptide(L)'
;MMRAPWRIHCPVNQLRGQLKHSWLENQVRDQRPATVINRRADKTWDRAILEIFPREIDRCRKLLKEMVEGFSPRQLVSQLMPLRQLTAEDRQQIEAAVHTIYLERTGIEALVPELDKAIAALESELTQLQEAWKTGDDEMLTAVWENFQKTATPLLSLLGELPKGVALP
;
A
#
# COMPACT_ATOMS: atom_id res chain seq x y z
N MET A 1 -1.99 27.89 25.22
CA MET A 1 -2.90 26.97 24.50
C MET A 1 -2.07 26.08 23.60
N MET A 2 -1.88 24.81 23.97
CA MET A 2 -1.34 23.81 23.02
C MET A 2 -2.40 23.64 21.92
N ARG A 3 -2.13 24.20 20.75
CA ARG A 3 -2.93 23.91 19.55
C ARG A 3 -2.79 22.42 19.28
N ALA A 4 -3.93 21.72 19.14
CA ALA A 4 -4.00 20.30 18.86
C ALA A 4 -3.03 19.92 17.73
N PRO A 5 -2.42 18.71 17.77
CA PRO A 5 -1.53 18.27 16.70
C PRO A 5 -2.32 18.29 15.40
N TRP A 6 -1.86 19.09 14.44
CA TRP A 6 -2.48 19.25 13.14
C TRP A 6 -2.72 17.86 12.53
N ARG A 7 -3.99 17.42 12.47
CA ARG A 7 -4.38 16.20 11.76
C ARG A 7 -4.32 16.50 10.27
N ILE A 8 -3.12 16.44 9.72
CA ILE A 8 -2.91 16.56 8.28
C ILE A 8 -3.47 15.31 7.62
N HIS A 9 -4.49 15.49 6.78
CA HIS A 9 -5.08 14.38 6.04
C HIS A 9 -4.13 13.95 4.91
N CYS A 10 -3.75 12.67 4.91
CA CYS A 10 -2.92 12.07 3.86
C CYS A 10 -3.61 10.77 3.39
N PRO A 11 -4.42 10.83 2.31
CA PRO A 11 -5.16 9.66 1.81
C PRO A 11 -4.26 8.47 1.45
N VAL A 12 -3.09 8.75 0.86
CA VAL A 12 -2.11 7.74 0.47
C VAL A 12 -1.55 7.00 1.69
N ASN A 13 -1.31 7.71 2.81
CA ASN A 13 -0.93 7.05 4.07
C ASN A 13 -2.04 6.14 4.61
N GLN A 14 -3.30 6.57 4.51
CA GLN A 14 -4.44 5.74 4.93
C GLN A 14 -4.52 4.46 4.09
N LEU A 15 -4.39 4.58 2.76
CA LEU A 15 -4.36 3.45 1.84
C LEU A 15 -3.19 2.50 2.15
N ARG A 16 -1.98 3.03 2.33
CA ARG A 16 -0.78 2.30 2.75
C ARG A 16 -0.97 1.58 4.08
N GLY A 17 -1.63 2.22 5.05
CA GLY A 17 -1.97 1.63 6.34
C GLY A 17 -2.93 0.44 6.21
N GLN A 18 -3.97 0.57 5.40
CA GLN A 18 -4.95 -0.49 5.14
C GLN A 18 -4.32 -1.68 4.39
N LEU A 19 -3.55 -1.42 3.33
CA LEU A 19 -2.86 -2.47 2.57
C LEU A 19 -1.86 -3.23 3.44
N LYS A 20 -1.06 -2.52 4.24
CA LYS A 20 -0.09 -3.13 5.14
C LYS A 20 -0.78 -3.93 6.25
N HIS A 21 -1.53 -3.25 7.11
CA HIS A 21 -1.98 -3.83 8.37
C HIS A 21 -3.25 -4.66 8.19
N SER A 22 -4.26 -4.12 7.49
CA SER A 22 -5.56 -4.80 7.38
C SER A 22 -5.53 -5.99 6.43
N TRP A 23 -4.68 -5.96 5.39
CA TRP A 23 -4.57 -7.02 4.40
C TRP A 23 -3.32 -7.88 4.56
N LEU A 24 -2.13 -7.36 4.22
CA LEU A 24 -0.92 -8.20 4.16
C LEU A 24 -0.50 -8.79 5.50
N GLU A 25 -0.58 -8.04 6.59
CA GLU A 25 -0.25 -8.58 7.92
C GLU A 25 -1.35 -9.54 8.39
N ASN A 26 -2.57 -9.03 8.57
CA ASN A 26 -3.61 -9.77 9.26
C ASN A 26 -4.23 -10.90 8.43
N GLN A 27 -4.36 -10.73 7.11
CA GLN A 27 -5.03 -11.70 6.23
C GLN A 27 -4.07 -12.55 5.41
N VAL A 28 -2.80 -12.18 5.30
CA VAL A 28 -1.80 -12.98 4.57
C VAL A 28 -0.75 -13.54 5.51
N ARG A 29 0.11 -12.70 6.10
CA ARG A 29 1.25 -13.15 6.91
C ARG A 29 0.83 -13.94 8.16
N ASP A 30 -0.20 -13.48 8.87
CA ASP A 30 -0.54 -14.03 10.18
C ASP A 30 -1.38 -15.33 10.11
N GLN A 31 -1.67 -15.81 8.90
CA GLN A 31 -2.58 -16.93 8.65
C GLN A 31 -1.78 -18.20 8.34
N ARG A 32 -1.98 -19.23 9.14
CA ARG A 32 -1.30 -20.52 8.98
C ARG A 32 -1.96 -21.32 7.84
N PRO A 33 -1.21 -22.17 7.11
CA PRO A 33 -1.79 -23.01 6.05
C PRO A 33 -2.99 -23.85 6.51
N ALA A 34 -2.92 -24.43 7.72
CA ALA A 34 -4.04 -25.18 8.31
C ALA A 34 -5.31 -24.32 8.48
N THR A 35 -5.17 -23.03 8.79
CA THR A 35 -6.31 -22.10 8.84
C THR A 35 -6.89 -21.93 7.44
N VAL A 36 -6.05 -21.74 6.42
CA VAL A 36 -6.47 -21.53 5.04
C VAL A 36 -7.23 -22.73 4.47
N ILE A 37 -6.75 -23.96 4.74
CA ILE A 37 -7.47 -25.20 4.38
C ILE A 37 -8.86 -25.23 5.04
N ASN A 38 -8.94 -24.98 6.34
CA ASN A 38 -10.22 -24.96 7.05
C ASN A 38 -11.18 -23.90 6.47
N ARG A 39 -10.64 -22.71 6.13
CA ARG A 39 -11.38 -21.60 5.52
C ARG A 39 -11.87 -21.88 4.10
N ARG A 40 -11.23 -22.83 3.40
CA ARG A 40 -11.72 -23.36 2.13
C ARG A 40 -12.84 -24.37 2.35
N ALA A 41 -12.62 -25.33 3.25
CA ALA A 41 -13.60 -26.37 3.55
C ALA A 41 -14.94 -25.79 4.03
N ASP A 42 -14.91 -24.72 4.83
CA ASP A 42 -16.09 -24.01 5.32
C ASP A 42 -16.60 -22.89 4.39
N LYS A 43 -15.91 -22.66 3.25
CA LYS A 43 -16.18 -21.61 2.25
C LYS A 43 -16.18 -20.18 2.79
N THR A 44 -15.68 -19.94 4.00
CA THR A 44 -15.71 -18.60 4.60
C THR A 44 -14.76 -17.60 3.92
N TRP A 45 -13.78 -18.09 3.16
CA TRP A 45 -12.81 -17.26 2.45
C TRP A 45 -12.95 -17.26 0.92
N ASP A 46 -13.99 -17.87 0.35
CA ASP A 46 -14.21 -17.85 -1.11
C ASP A 46 -14.20 -16.41 -1.65
N ARG A 47 -14.96 -15.52 -1.00
CA ARG A 47 -14.97 -14.10 -1.37
C ARG A 47 -13.61 -13.42 -1.17
N ALA A 48 -12.87 -13.79 -0.13
CA ALA A 48 -11.57 -13.19 0.14
C ALA A 48 -10.57 -13.49 -0.99
N ILE A 49 -10.44 -14.76 -1.35
CA ILE A 49 -9.49 -15.24 -2.36
C ILE A 49 -9.91 -14.86 -3.78
N LEU A 50 -11.21 -14.97 -4.10
CA LEU A 50 -11.70 -14.79 -5.47
C LEU A 50 -12.01 -13.32 -5.81
N GLU A 51 -12.31 -12.47 -4.83
CA GLU A 51 -12.73 -11.07 -5.09
C GLU A 51 -11.92 -10.02 -4.34
N ILE A 52 -11.67 -10.21 -3.03
CA ILE A 52 -11.06 -9.16 -2.20
C ILE A 52 -9.57 -9.04 -2.50
N PHE A 53 -8.83 -10.14 -2.52
CA PHE A 53 -7.38 -10.12 -2.76
C PHE A 53 -7.02 -9.49 -4.12
N PRO A 54 -7.72 -9.81 -5.23
CA PRO A 54 -7.51 -9.09 -6.50
C PRO A 54 -7.72 -7.58 -6.38
N ARG A 55 -8.77 -7.15 -5.68
CA ARG A 55 -9.03 -5.71 -5.45
C ARG A 55 -7.95 -5.05 -4.61
N GLU A 56 -7.38 -5.76 -3.65
CA GLU A 56 -6.27 -5.22 -2.85
C GLU A 56 -4.97 -5.10 -3.67
N ILE A 57 -4.73 -5.99 -4.65
CA ILE A 57 -3.67 -5.82 -5.67
C ILE A 57 -3.92 -4.55 -6.50
N ASP A 58 -5.15 -4.33 -6.99
CA ASP A 58 -5.50 -3.09 -7.71
C ASP A 58 -5.27 -1.83 -6.86
N ARG A 59 -5.56 -1.93 -5.57
CA ARG A 59 -5.31 -0.85 -4.60
C ARG A 59 -3.82 -0.61 -4.37
N CYS A 60 -2.97 -1.63 -4.40
CA CYS A 60 -1.52 -1.47 -4.43
C CYS A 60 -1.06 -0.74 -5.71
N ARG A 61 -1.60 -1.10 -6.88
CA ARG A 61 -1.31 -0.39 -8.14
C ARG A 61 -1.77 1.06 -8.09
N LYS A 62 -2.90 1.34 -7.45
CA LYS A 62 -3.36 2.72 -7.20
C LYS A 62 -2.39 3.48 -6.29
N LEU A 63 -1.97 2.86 -5.18
CA LEU A 63 -0.98 3.46 -4.28
C LEU A 63 0.30 3.83 -5.04
N LEU A 64 0.82 2.92 -5.86
CA LEU A 64 2.01 3.13 -6.68
C LEU A 64 1.89 4.36 -7.59
N LYS A 65 0.74 4.56 -8.22
CA LYS A 65 0.48 5.71 -9.10
C LYS A 65 0.38 7.03 -8.34
N GLU A 66 -0.08 7.01 -7.10
CA GLU A 66 -0.39 8.21 -6.32
C GLU A 66 0.70 8.57 -5.31
N MET A 67 1.60 7.64 -4.95
CA MET A 67 2.45 7.79 -3.76
C MET A 67 3.42 8.97 -3.81
N VAL A 68 4.07 9.22 -4.95
CA VAL A 68 5.03 10.32 -5.10
C VAL A 68 4.35 11.65 -4.80
N GLU A 69 3.15 11.83 -5.31
CA GLU A 69 2.42 13.09 -5.14
C GLU A 69 1.65 13.16 -3.83
N GLY A 70 1.08 12.04 -3.40
CA GLY A 70 0.24 11.98 -2.20
C GLY A 70 1.03 12.01 -0.89
N PHE A 71 2.33 11.68 -0.91
CA PHE A 71 3.22 11.94 0.23
C PHE A 71 3.92 13.30 0.14
N SER A 72 3.86 13.98 -1.00
CA SER A 72 4.54 15.26 -1.19
C SER A 72 3.98 16.36 -0.28
N PRO A 73 4.85 17.19 0.34
CA PRO A 73 4.44 18.32 1.16
C PRO A 73 3.83 19.48 0.38
N ARG A 74 3.90 19.46 -0.96
CA ARG A 74 3.24 20.48 -1.79
C ARG A 74 1.75 20.64 -1.45
N GLN A 75 1.08 19.53 -1.09
CA GLN A 75 -0.33 19.54 -0.72
C GLN A 75 -0.64 20.43 0.50
N LEU A 76 0.36 20.73 1.33
CA LEU A 76 0.20 21.58 2.50
C LEU A 76 0.16 23.08 2.17
N VAL A 77 0.77 23.49 1.05
CA VAL A 77 0.88 24.90 0.66
C VAL A 77 -0.50 25.52 0.46
N SER A 78 -1.40 24.77 -0.17
CA SER A 78 -2.80 25.17 -0.39
C SER A 78 -3.71 24.95 0.82
N GLN A 79 -3.31 24.14 1.80
CA GLN A 79 -4.12 23.79 2.97
C GLN A 79 -3.84 24.66 4.20
N LEU A 80 -2.59 25.07 4.41
CA LEU A 80 -2.13 25.69 5.66
C LEU A 80 -2.00 27.21 5.55
N MET A 81 -2.39 27.90 6.61
CA MET A 81 -2.13 29.33 6.79
C MET A 81 -0.69 29.54 7.28
N PRO A 82 0.02 30.62 6.87
CA PRO A 82 -0.45 31.70 6.01
C PRO A 82 -0.32 31.43 4.50
N LEU A 83 0.31 30.33 4.09
CA LEU A 83 0.60 30.03 2.67
C LEU A 83 -0.65 30.03 1.78
N ARG A 84 -1.77 29.54 2.33
CA ARG A 84 -3.08 29.58 1.64
C ARG A 84 -3.53 30.98 1.24
N GLN A 85 -3.09 32.05 1.94
CA GLN A 85 -3.47 33.45 1.63
C GLN A 85 -2.64 34.08 0.51
N LEU A 86 -1.55 33.46 0.09
CA LEU A 86 -0.71 33.97 -0.99
C LEU A 86 -1.47 33.97 -2.33
N THR A 87 -0.91 34.63 -3.35
CA THR A 87 -1.47 34.56 -4.70
C THR A 87 -1.37 33.13 -5.24
N ALA A 88 -2.17 32.81 -6.26
CA ALA A 88 -2.10 31.49 -6.90
C ALA A 88 -0.72 31.22 -7.52
N GLU A 89 -0.10 32.26 -8.07
CA GLU A 89 1.24 32.21 -8.65
C GLU A 89 2.31 31.91 -7.59
N ASP A 90 2.31 32.65 -6.47
CA ASP A 90 3.27 32.41 -5.38
C ASP A 90 3.11 31.00 -4.80
N ARG A 91 1.86 30.52 -4.63
CA ARG A 91 1.61 29.16 -4.14
C ARG A 91 2.18 28.11 -5.09
N GLN A 92 1.99 28.27 -6.40
CA GLN A 92 2.53 27.33 -7.39
C GLN A 92 4.06 27.29 -7.36
N GLN A 93 4.71 28.44 -7.21
CA GLN A 93 6.18 28.50 -7.08
C GLN A 93 6.66 27.78 -5.82
N ILE A 94 5.99 27.98 -4.69
CA ILE A 94 6.31 27.29 -3.43
C ILE A 94 6.02 25.79 -3.53
N GLU A 95 4.89 25.39 -4.11
CA GLU A 95 4.53 23.98 -4.33
C GLU A 95 5.60 23.26 -5.16
N ALA A 96 6.05 23.88 -6.25
CA ALA A 96 7.11 23.34 -7.10
C ALA A 96 8.43 23.21 -6.34
N ALA A 97 8.88 24.28 -5.66
CA ALA A 97 10.13 24.27 -4.91
C ALA A 97 10.13 23.21 -3.79
N VAL A 98 9.04 23.13 -3.02
CA VAL A 98 8.86 22.15 -1.95
C VAL A 98 8.81 20.73 -2.50
N HIS A 99 8.15 20.51 -3.64
CA HIS A 99 8.10 19.20 -4.29
C HIS A 99 9.48 18.75 -4.78
N THR A 100 10.25 19.62 -5.42
CA THR A 100 11.61 19.31 -5.88
C THR A 100 12.51 18.87 -4.72
N ILE A 101 12.55 19.64 -3.63
CA ILE A 101 13.37 19.29 -2.46
C ILE A 101 12.90 17.96 -1.85
N TYR A 102 11.59 17.73 -1.82
CA TYR A 102 11.01 16.46 -1.37
C TYR A 102 11.51 15.26 -2.19
N LEU A 103 11.51 15.36 -3.53
CA LEU A 103 12.01 14.28 -4.39
C LEU A 103 13.49 14.02 -4.13
N GLU A 104 14.31 15.07 -4.07
CA GLU A 104 15.75 15.00 -3.84
C GLU A 104 16.11 14.34 -2.51
N ARG A 105 15.35 14.63 -1.45
CA ARG A 105 15.69 14.19 -0.09
C ARG A 105 15.07 12.87 0.33
N THR A 106 13.89 12.54 -0.18
CA THR A 106 13.17 11.33 0.24
C THR A 106 13.50 10.11 -0.59
N GLY A 107 13.98 10.29 -1.83
CA GLY A 107 14.25 9.17 -2.74
C GLY A 107 13.02 8.33 -3.04
N ILE A 108 11.80 8.86 -2.85
CA ILE A 108 10.56 8.08 -2.96
C ILE A 108 10.38 7.45 -4.35
N GLU A 109 10.91 8.08 -5.38
CA GLU A 109 10.85 7.59 -6.76
C GLU A 109 11.66 6.30 -6.94
N ALA A 110 12.72 6.09 -6.15
CA ALA A 110 13.51 4.87 -6.18
C ALA A 110 12.72 3.65 -5.68
N LEU A 111 11.71 3.85 -4.83
CA LEU A 111 10.85 2.78 -4.31
C LEU A 111 9.79 2.33 -5.33
N VAL A 112 9.47 3.15 -6.32
CA VAL A 112 8.44 2.85 -7.35
C VAL A 112 8.75 1.56 -8.11
N PRO A 113 9.93 1.36 -8.74
CA PRO A 113 10.22 0.13 -9.47
C PRO A 113 10.25 -1.11 -8.56
N GLU A 114 10.68 -0.96 -7.30
CA GLU A 114 10.73 -2.07 -6.34
C GLU A 114 9.32 -2.50 -5.91
N LEU A 115 8.45 -1.53 -5.61
CA LEU A 115 7.04 -1.79 -5.33
C LEU A 115 6.33 -2.40 -6.53
N ASP A 116 6.55 -1.87 -7.73
CA ASP A 116 5.91 -2.39 -8.95
C ASP A 116 6.26 -3.87 -9.18
N LYS A 117 7.54 -4.22 -9.02
CA LYS A 117 8.03 -5.60 -9.11
C LYS A 117 7.41 -6.48 -8.02
N ALA A 118 7.35 -6.02 -6.78
CA ALA A 118 6.77 -6.78 -5.67
C ALA A 118 5.26 -7.02 -5.86
N ILE A 119 4.53 -6.02 -6.37
CA ILE A 119 3.10 -6.15 -6.69
C ILE A 119 2.89 -7.15 -7.82
N ALA A 120 3.67 -7.07 -8.90
CA ALA A 120 3.57 -7.99 -10.03
C ALA A 120 3.87 -9.44 -9.63
N ALA A 121 4.87 -9.66 -8.77
CA ALA A 121 5.17 -10.98 -8.23
C ALA A 121 4.00 -11.53 -7.40
N LEU A 122 3.43 -10.70 -6.51
CA LEU A 122 2.29 -11.11 -5.68
C LEU A 122 1.03 -11.38 -6.50
N GLU A 123 0.79 -10.62 -7.56
CA GLU A 123 -0.32 -10.82 -8.51
C GLU A 123 -0.20 -12.16 -9.25
N SER A 124 1.01 -12.53 -9.66
CA SER A 124 1.30 -13.84 -10.26
C SER A 124 1.01 -14.99 -9.29
N GLU A 125 1.45 -14.87 -8.03
CA GLU A 125 1.17 -15.88 -6.99
C GLU A 125 -0.31 -15.94 -6.62
N LEU A 126 -1.03 -14.81 -6.65
CA LEU A 126 -2.48 -14.79 -6.42
C LEU A 126 -3.23 -15.61 -7.48
N THR A 127 -2.78 -15.56 -8.74
CA THR A 127 -3.39 -16.34 -9.82
C THR A 127 -3.25 -17.84 -9.54
N GLN A 128 -2.07 -18.29 -9.14
CA GLN A 128 -1.83 -19.69 -8.73
C GLN A 128 -2.67 -20.07 -7.51
N LEU A 129 -2.79 -19.17 -6.52
CA LEU A 129 -3.60 -19.38 -5.33
C LEU A 129 -5.07 -19.57 -5.67
N GLN A 130 -5.61 -18.76 -6.59
CA GLN A 130 -7.00 -18.87 -7.04
C GLN A 130 -7.27 -20.18 -7.80
N GLU A 131 -6.28 -20.68 -8.54
CA GLU A 131 -6.38 -21.97 -9.21
C GLU A 131 -6.37 -23.12 -8.18
N ALA A 132 -5.38 -23.15 -7.28
CA ALA A 132 -5.30 -24.13 -6.19
C ALA A 132 -6.54 -24.10 -5.28
N TRP A 133 -7.14 -22.93 -5.07
CA TRP A 133 -8.39 -22.77 -4.33
C TRP A 133 -9.55 -23.52 -4.99
N LYS A 134 -9.61 -23.55 -6.32
CA LYS A 134 -10.71 -24.20 -7.07
C LYS A 134 -10.54 -25.71 -7.22
N THR A 135 -9.31 -26.21 -7.28
CA THR A 135 -9.03 -27.63 -7.62
C THR A 135 -9.35 -28.64 -6.53
N GLY A 136 -9.44 -28.23 -5.27
CA GLY A 136 -9.71 -29.11 -4.13
C GLY A 136 -8.49 -29.78 -3.50
N ASP A 137 -7.27 -29.58 -4.02
CA ASP A 137 -6.05 -30.19 -3.48
C ASP A 137 -5.48 -29.35 -2.33
N ASP A 138 -5.45 -29.90 -1.11
CA ASP A 138 -5.00 -29.22 0.10
C ASP A 138 -3.47 -29.16 0.23
N GLU A 139 -2.74 -30.14 -0.33
CA GLU A 139 -1.28 -30.12 -0.35
C GLU A 139 -0.80 -29.02 -1.31
N MET A 140 -1.40 -28.96 -2.50
CA MET A 140 -1.15 -27.89 -3.46
C MET A 140 -1.50 -26.52 -2.86
N LEU A 141 -2.66 -26.39 -2.22
CA LEU A 141 -3.09 -25.12 -1.60
C LEU A 141 -2.12 -24.67 -0.50
N THR A 142 -1.60 -25.60 0.30
CA THR A 142 -0.59 -25.29 1.33
C THR A 142 0.68 -24.73 0.71
N ALA A 143 1.23 -25.42 -0.28
CA ALA A 143 2.46 -25.00 -0.95
C ALA A 143 2.31 -23.62 -1.62
N VAL A 144 1.19 -23.40 -2.31
CA VAL A 144 0.91 -22.12 -2.97
C VAL A 144 0.67 -21.00 -1.96
N TRP A 145 0.00 -21.28 -0.83
CA TRP A 145 -0.17 -20.29 0.23
C TRP A 145 1.16 -19.86 0.85
N GLU A 146 2.05 -20.80 1.13
CA GLU A 146 3.38 -20.49 1.68
C GLU A 146 4.21 -19.64 0.71
N ASN A 147 4.15 -19.95 -0.59
CA ASN A 147 4.77 -19.14 -1.63
C ASN A 147 4.15 -17.73 -1.71
N PHE A 148 2.82 -17.64 -1.63
CA PHE A 148 2.11 -16.36 -1.60
C PHE A 148 2.54 -15.50 -0.40
N GLN A 149 2.67 -16.09 0.80
CA GLN A 149 3.16 -15.40 2.00
C GLN A 149 4.62 -14.93 1.85
N LYS A 150 5.48 -15.79 1.29
CA LYS A 150 6.88 -15.45 1.03
C LYS A 150 6.98 -14.27 0.06
N THR A 151 6.20 -14.29 -1.02
CA THR A 151 6.17 -13.23 -2.04
C THR A 151 5.53 -11.94 -1.52
N ALA A 152 4.64 -12.01 -0.53
CA ALA A 152 4.07 -10.85 0.14
C ALA A 152 5.09 -10.10 1.03
N THR A 153 6.16 -10.77 1.48
CA THR A 153 7.12 -10.22 2.45
C THR A 153 7.87 -8.98 1.92
N PRO A 154 8.45 -8.98 0.70
CA PRO A 154 9.04 -7.78 0.12
C PRO A 154 8.06 -6.59 0.04
N LEU A 155 6.83 -6.84 -0.43
CA LEU A 155 5.80 -5.79 -0.51
C LEU A 155 5.49 -5.21 0.87
N LEU A 156 5.38 -6.08 1.88
CA LEU A 156 5.14 -5.66 3.26
C LEU A 156 6.28 -4.80 3.83
N SER A 157 7.53 -5.13 3.51
CA SER A 157 8.71 -4.34 3.90
C SER A 157 8.67 -2.96 3.25
N LEU A 158 8.50 -2.91 1.93
CA LEU A 158 8.44 -1.66 1.16
C LEU A 158 7.31 -0.74 1.63
N LEU A 159 6.12 -1.29 1.90
CA LEU A 159 5.01 -0.52 2.50
C LEU A 159 5.33 -0.01 3.92
N GLY A 160 6.25 -0.67 4.62
CA GLY A 160 6.77 -0.24 5.92
C GLY A 160 7.75 0.93 5.84
N GLU A 161 8.48 1.04 4.73
CA GLU A 161 9.44 2.11 4.44
C GLU A 161 8.77 3.39 3.94
N LEU A 162 7.56 3.26 3.36
CA LEU A 162 6.78 4.42 2.94
C LEU A 162 6.46 5.38 4.11
N PRO A 163 6.39 6.70 3.85
CA PRO A 163 6.07 7.70 4.86
C PRO A 163 4.76 7.40 5.61
N LYS A 164 4.72 7.76 6.89
CA LYS A 164 3.53 7.62 7.77
C LYS A 164 2.60 8.84 7.73
N GLY A 165 2.69 9.63 6.67
CA GLY A 165 2.03 10.94 6.51
C GLY A 165 2.75 11.75 5.44
N VAL A 166 2.47 13.05 5.37
CA VAL A 166 3.22 13.95 4.49
C VAL A 166 4.70 13.93 4.87
N ALA A 167 5.56 13.67 3.90
CA ALA A 167 7.00 13.58 4.12
C ALA A 167 7.61 14.98 3.98
N LEU A 168 8.13 15.53 5.08
CA LEU A 168 8.83 16.80 5.06
C LEU A 168 10.28 16.58 4.59
N PRO A 169 10.82 17.47 3.72
CA PRO A 169 12.21 17.45 3.32
C PRO A 169 13.18 17.74 4.48
#